data_AF-A0A356VCM3-F1
#
_entry.id   AF-A0A356VCM3-F1
#
_cell.length_a   1.000
_cell.length_b   1.000
_cell.length_c   1.000
_cell.angle_alpha   90.00
_cell.angle_beta   90.00
_cell.angle_gamma   90.00
#
_symmetry.space_group_name_H-M   'P 1'
#
loop_
_entity.id
_entity.type
_entity.pdbx_description
1 polymer ?
#
loop_
_entity_poly.entity_id
_entity_poly.type
_entity_poly.pdbx_seq_one_letter_code
_entity_poly.pdbx_strand_id
1 'polypeptide(L)'
;MIQDPAALASIQQQWVAVKDLCTGSHRQFMIPGAGFINETPPETFYNLPFLLAYAVLDQVLDELVAQGTVPRPKGRPLLGTKMTASITALPWKDFPMVDSGKTERNELAHRATLLDREKCFAFIAAIETELKAWSIL
;
A
#
# COMPACT_ATOMS: atom_id res chain seq x y z
N MET A 1 1.31 -13.18 9.72
CA MET A 1 1.85 -13.17 11.11
C MET A 1 1.24 -12.02 11.90
N ILE A 2 -0.05 -12.09 12.22
CA ILE A 2 -0.80 -11.17 13.11
C ILE A 2 -1.69 -12.10 13.93
N GLN A 3 -1.67 -12.01 15.26
CA GLN A 3 -2.43 -12.94 16.12
C GLN A 3 -3.90 -12.56 16.27
N ASP A 4 -4.22 -11.26 16.17
CA ASP A 4 -5.61 -10.79 16.21
C ASP A 4 -6.32 -11.07 14.86
N PRO A 5 -7.30 -11.98 14.81
CA PRO A 5 -8.02 -12.30 13.58
C PRO A 5 -8.87 -11.13 13.08
N ALA A 6 -9.35 -10.24 13.95
CA ALA A 6 -10.14 -9.08 13.55
C ALA A 6 -9.27 -8.03 12.85
N ALA A 7 -8.09 -7.76 13.40
CA ALA A 7 -7.11 -6.87 12.79
C ALA A 7 -6.64 -7.40 11.42
N LEU A 8 -6.35 -8.71 11.33
CA LEU A 8 -5.97 -9.36 10.07
C LEU A 8 -7.05 -9.24 9.00
N ALA A 9 -8.31 -9.56 9.35
CA ALA A 9 -9.44 -9.45 8.42
C ALA A 9 -9.64 -8.00 7.94
N SER A 10 -9.52 -7.01 8.84
CA SER A 10 -9.59 -5.60 8.46
C SER A 10 -8.49 -5.19 7.49
N ILE A 11 -7.25 -5.64 7.72
CA ILE A 11 -6.11 -5.34 6.84
C ILE A 11 -6.30 -5.95 5.46
N GLN A 12 -6.76 -7.21 5.41
CA GLN A 12 -7.05 -7.90 4.15
C GLN A 12 -8.16 -7.19 3.37
N GLN A 13 -9.23 -6.74 4.04
CA GLN A 13 -10.31 -6.00 3.41
C GLN A 13 -9.82 -4.65 2.83
N GLN A 14 -8.97 -3.93 3.56
CA GLN A 14 -8.38 -2.69 3.04
C GLN A 14 -7.49 -2.96 1.83
N TRP A 15 -6.74 -4.05 1.83
CA TRP A 15 -5.92 -4.43 0.69
C TRP A 15 -6.75 -4.80 -0.55
N VAL A 16 -7.88 -5.48 -0.36
CA VAL A 16 -8.86 -5.72 -1.44
C VAL A 16 -9.33 -4.39 -2.04
N ALA A 17 -9.65 -3.39 -1.21
CA ALA A 17 -10.03 -2.06 -1.70
C ALA A 17 -8.92 -1.37 -2.51
N VAL A 18 -7.64 -1.54 -2.12
CA VAL A 18 -6.49 -1.06 -2.92
C VAL A 18 -6.49 -1.74 -4.30
N LYS A 19 -6.67 -3.06 -4.36
CA LYS A 19 -6.71 -3.80 -5.62
C LYS A 19 -7.90 -3.40 -6.49
N ASP A 20 -9.07 -3.21 -5.90
CA ASP A 20 -10.29 -2.78 -6.59
C ASP A 20 -10.14 -1.38 -7.17
N LEU A 21 -9.42 -0.47 -6.51
CA LEU A 21 -9.10 0.85 -7.08
C LEU A 21 -8.11 0.75 -8.25
N CYS A 22 -7.15 -0.18 -8.18
CA CYS A 22 -6.22 -0.43 -9.27
C CYS A 22 -6.91 -1.04 -10.51
N THR A 23 -7.93 -1.89 -10.34
CA THR A 23 -8.59 -2.65 -11.42
C THR A 23 -9.94 -2.05 -11.87
N GLY A 24 -10.77 -1.61 -10.93
CA GLY A 24 -12.17 -1.20 -11.14
C GLY A 24 -12.36 0.23 -11.65
N SER A 25 -11.26 0.91 -11.94
CA SER A 25 -11.27 2.29 -12.43
C SER A 25 -11.51 2.37 -13.95
N HIS A 26 -11.40 1.26 -14.69
CA HIS A 26 -11.93 1.15 -16.05
C HIS A 26 -13.39 0.73 -16.00
N ARG A 27 -14.30 1.70 -15.99
CA ARG A 27 -15.73 1.41 -16.10
C ARG A 27 -16.14 1.52 -17.57
N GLN A 28 -16.49 0.37 -18.13
CA GLN A 28 -17.11 0.29 -19.45
C GLN A 28 -18.62 0.27 -19.25
N PHE A 29 -19.30 1.35 -19.65
CA PHE A 29 -20.76 1.37 -19.69
C PHE A 29 -21.21 1.34 -21.14
N MET A 30 -22.11 0.41 -21.45
CA MET A 30 -22.84 0.37 -22.71
C MET A 30 -24.10 1.21 -22.54
N ILE A 31 -24.18 2.33 -23.27
CA ILE A 31 -25.41 3.13 -23.32
C ILE A 31 -26.17 2.74 -24.59
N PRO A 32 -27.42 2.23 -24.48
CA PRO A 32 -28.23 1.89 -25.65
C PRO A 32 -28.38 3.12 -26.56
N GLY A 33 -27.88 3.01 -27.80
CA GLY A 33 -27.94 4.07 -28.80
C GLY A 33 -26.79 5.10 -28.78
N ALA A 34 -25.88 5.08 -27.80
CA ALA A 34 -24.75 6.01 -27.73
C ALA A 34 -23.36 5.34 -27.77
N GLY A 35 -23.29 4.01 -27.82
CA GLY A 35 -22.03 3.26 -27.93
C GLY A 35 -21.37 2.95 -26.58
N PHE A 36 -20.12 2.49 -26.64
CA PHE A 36 -19.30 2.19 -25.46
C PHE A 36 -18.61 3.46 -24.97
N ILE A 37 -18.87 3.85 -23.72
CA ILE A 37 -18.05 4.86 -23.04
C ILE A 37 -16.95 4.13 -22.28
N ASN A 38 -15.70 4.41 -22.65
CA ASN A 38 -14.53 3.93 -21.94
C ASN A 38 -13.95 5.08 -21.12
N GLU A 39 -14.31 5.14 -19.83
CA GLU A 39 -13.67 6.07 -18.91
C GLU A 39 -12.38 5.44 -18.39
N THR A 40 -11.27 5.79 -19.04
CA THR A 40 -9.94 5.57 -18.46
C THR A 40 -9.68 6.68 -17.46
N PRO A 41 -9.42 6.38 -16.18
CA PRO A 41 -9.07 7.39 -15.20
C PRO A 41 -7.81 8.13 -15.63
N PRO A 42 -7.66 9.41 -15.25
CA PRO A 42 -6.40 10.11 -15.44
C PRO A 42 -5.29 9.39 -14.66
N GLU A 43 -4.07 9.42 -15.19
CA GLU A 43 -2.87 8.83 -14.57
C GLU A 43 -2.70 9.21 -13.08
N THR A 44 -3.11 10.43 -12.74
CA THR A 44 -3.06 10.98 -11.39
C THR A 44 -3.92 10.22 -10.38
N PHE A 45 -4.99 9.55 -10.84
CA PHE A 45 -5.90 8.74 -10.01
C PHE A 45 -5.14 7.66 -9.23
N TYR A 46 -4.12 7.05 -9.84
CA TYR A 46 -3.38 5.92 -9.25
C TYR A 46 -2.51 6.31 -8.05
N ASN A 47 -2.34 7.62 -7.79
CA ASN A 47 -1.70 8.12 -6.58
C ASN A 47 -2.55 7.80 -5.32
N LEU A 48 -3.88 7.67 -5.46
CA LEU A 48 -4.77 7.31 -4.35
C LEU A 48 -4.57 5.86 -3.88
N PRO A 49 -4.68 4.81 -4.72
CA PRO A 49 -4.41 3.45 -4.28
C PRO A 49 -2.96 3.27 -3.81
N PHE A 50 -2.02 4.04 -4.35
CA PHE A 50 -0.64 4.09 -3.85
C PHE A 50 -0.56 4.59 -2.40
N LEU A 51 -1.21 5.71 -2.08
CA LEU A 51 -1.27 6.23 -0.71
C LEU A 51 -1.95 5.24 0.25
N LEU A 52 -3.03 4.60 -0.20
CA LEU A 52 -3.73 3.59 0.58
C LEU A 52 -2.87 2.34 0.84
N ALA A 53 -2.10 1.88 -0.15
CA ALA A 53 -1.18 0.75 0.04
C ALA A 53 -0.15 1.02 1.15
N TYR A 54 0.41 2.24 1.19
CA TYR A 54 1.32 2.63 2.27
C TYR A 54 0.63 2.83 3.62
N ALA A 55 -0.65 3.21 3.64
CA ALA A 55 -1.45 3.25 4.87
C ALA A 55 -1.68 1.83 5.43
N VAL A 56 -1.98 0.85 4.56
CA VAL A 56 -2.09 -0.56 4.95
C VAL A 56 -0.77 -1.07 5.51
N LEU A 57 0.35 -0.77 4.86
CA LEU A 57 1.68 -1.14 5.37
C LEU A 57 1.95 -0.54 6.76
N ASP A 58 1.59 0.73 6.98
CA ASP A 58 1.75 1.38 8.28
C ASP A 58 0.92 0.71 9.37
N GLN A 59 -0.35 0.38 9.07
CA GLN A 59 -1.24 -0.34 9.99
C GLN A 59 -0.72 -1.75 10.32
N VAL A 60 -0.22 -2.48 9.32
CA VAL A 60 0.42 -3.79 9.52
C VAL A 60 1.59 -3.67 10.49
N LEU A 61 2.47 -2.70 10.28
CA LEU A 61 3.62 -2.49 11.15
C LEU A 61 3.21 -2.06 12.57
N ASP A 62 2.16 -1.26 12.70
CA ASP A 62 1.60 -0.91 14.03
C ASP A 62 1.10 -2.13 14.78
N GLU A 63 0.36 -3.01 14.10
CA GLU A 63 -0.15 -4.23 14.72
C GLU A 63 1.00 -5.17 15.13
N LEU A 64 2.03 -5.31 14.28
CA LEU A 64 3.22 -6.11 14.58
C LEU A 64 4.04 -5.53 15.74
N VAL A 65 4.11 -4.20 15.87
CA VAL A 65 4.74 -3.53 17.02
C VAL A 65 3.91 -3.72 18.28
N ALA A 66 2.58 -3.61 18.19
CA ALA A 66 1.67 -3.80 19.32
C ALA A 66 1.74 -5.23 19.88
N GLN A 67 1.89 -6.22 19.01
CA GLN A 67 2.07 -7.64 19.38
C GLN A 67 3.50 -7.96 19.86
N GLY A 68 4.44 -7.01 19.77
CA GLY A 68 5.84 -7.20 20.16
C GLY A 68 6.66 -8.04 19.17
N THR A 69 6.11 -8.35 17.98
CA THR A 69 6.84 -9.05 16.91
C THR A 69 7.95 -8.15 16.35
N VAL A 70 7.62 -6.89 16.09
CA VAL A 70 8.58 -5.88 15.65
C VAL A 70 9.01 -5.05 16.86
N PRO A 71 10.31 -4.80 17.06
CA PRO A 71 10.79 -3.92 18.12
C PRO A 71 10.13 -2.54 18.02
N ARG A 72 9.79 -1.95 19.18
CA ARG A 72 9.24 -0.60 19.20
C ARG A 72 10.25 0.37 18.55
N PRO A 73 9.81 1.21 17.58
CA PRO A 73 10.72 2.14 16.92
C PRO A 73 11.32 3.12 17.93
N LYS A 74 12.60 3.45 17.75
CA LYS A 74 13.28 4.48 18.56
C LYS A 74 12.82 5.85 18.08
N GLY A 75 12.20 6.64 18.96
CA GLY A 75 11.74 8.01 18.66
C GLY A 75 10.28 8.09 18.26
N ARG A 76 9.95 9.00 17.33
CA ARG A 76 8.56 9.20 16.87
C ARG A 76 8.12 8.00 16.01
N PRO A 77 6.91 7.45 16.21
CA PRO A 77 6.42 6.26 15.49
C PRO A 77 5.97 6.62 14.06
N LEU A 78 6.91 7.03 13.22
CA LEU A 78 6.68 7.29 11.80
C LEU A 78 6.87 6.00 11.01
N LEU A 79 6.16 5.86 9.87
CA LEU A 79 6.28 4.71 8.97
C LEU A 79 7.75 4.32 8.71
N GLY A 80 8.61 5.29 8.36
CA GLY A 80 10.03 5.01 8.10
C GLY A 80 10.76 4.42 9.31
N THR A 81 10.48 4.89 10.52
CA THR A 81 11.09 4.33 11.75
C THR A 81 10.59 2.92 12.06
N LYS A 82 9.31 2.63 11.80
CA LYS A 82 8.73 1.29 11.95
C LYS A 82 9.34 0.32 10.92
N MET A 83 9.47 0.76 9.66
CA MET A 83 10.14 0.01 8.61
C MET A 83 11.57 -0.35 9.01
N THR A 84 12.37 0.63 9.44
CA THR A 84 13.75 0.37 9.89
C THR A 84 13.82 -0.59 11.08
N ALA A 85 12.94 -0.43 12.08
CA ALA A 85 12.88 -1.32 13.24
C ALA A 85 12.50 -2.76 12.86
N SER A 86 11.73 -2.93 11.78
CA SER A 86 11.28 -4.24 11.30
C SER A 86 12.32 -5.00 10.48
N ILE A 87 13.41 -4.38 10.02
CA ILE A 87 14.40 -5.01 9.11
C ILE A 87 14.95 -6.32 9.70
N THR A 88 15.20 -6.36 11.00
CA THR A 88 15.75 -7.55 11.67
C THR A 88 14.69 -8.56 12.08
N ALA A 89 13.41 -8.17 12.10
CA ALA A 89 12.30 -8.98 12.58
C ALA A 89 11.46 -9.59 11.45
N LEU A 90 11.42 -8.94 10.29
CA LEU A 90 10.64 -9.37 9.13
C LEU A 90 11.54 -9.75 7.96
N PRO A 91 11.23 -10.83 7.22
CA PRO A 91 12.00 -11.25 6.07
C PRO A 91 11.63 -10.43 4.83
N TRP A 92 12.08 -9.18 4.80
CA TRP A 92 11.86 -8.29 3.65
C TRP A 92 12.43 -8.89 2.35
N LYS A 93 11.66 -8.82 1.27
CA LYS A 93 12.07 -9.29 -0.07
C LYS A 93 12.75 -8.20 -0.89
N ASP A 94 12.20 -7.00 -0.85
CA ASP A 94 12.68 -5.81 -1.55
C ASP A 94 12.45 -4.55 -0.72
N PHE A 95 13.10 -4.52 0.45
CA PHE A 95 13.11 -3.34 1.32
C PHE A 95 13.51 -2.04 0.59
N PRO A 96 14.57 -2.01 -0.26
CA PRO A 96 14.96 -0.80 -0.96
C PRO A 96 13.84 -0.22 -1.83
N MET A 97 13.09 -1.06 -2.55
CA MET A 97 11.97 -0.61 -3.36
C MET A 97 10.84 0.00 -2.52
N VAL A 98 10.47 -0.65 -1.41
CA VAL A 98 9.42 -0.15 -0.51
C VAL A 98 9.86 1.14 0.20
N ASP A 99 11.13 1.26 0.58
CA ASP A 99 11.67 2.47 1.21
C ASP A 99 11.76 3.65 0.24
N SER A 100 12.11 3.38 -1.02
CA SER A 100 12.07 4.37 -2.10
C SER A 100 10.65 4.90 -2.30
N GLY A 101 9.65 4.01 -2.41
CA GLY A 101 8.26 4.44 -2.56
C GLY A 101 7.70 5.18 -1.34
N LYS A 102 8.20 4.92 -0.13
CA LYS A 102 7.89 5.72 1.06
C LYS A 102 8.39 7.17 0.90
N THR A 103 9.56 7.35 0.28
CA THR A 103 10.09 8.69 -0.03
C THR A 103 9.20 9.40 -1.05
N GLU A 104 8.82 8.71 -2.12
CA GLU A 104 7.88 9.23 -3.13
C GLU A 104 6.51 9.58 -2.53
N ARG A 105 5.99 8.75 -1.61
CA ARG A 105 4.75 9.03 -0.86
C ARG A 105 4.86 10.33 -0.06
N ASN A 106 6.00 10.61 0.56
CA ASN A 106 6.21 11.85 1.29
C ASN A 106 6.30 13.06 0.36
N GLU A 107 6.96 12.92 -0.79
CA GLU A 107 7.02 13.98 -1.82
C GLU A 107 5.62 14.27 -2.38
N LEU A 108 4.83 13.24 -2.68
CA LEU A 108 3.42 13.37 -3.06
C LEU A 108 2.61 14.10 -1.98
N ALA A 109 2.72 13.68 -0.71
CA ALA A 109 1.93 14.22 0.38
C ALA A 109 2.33 15.67 0.77
N HIS A 110 3.61 16.02 0.69
CA HIS A 110 4.11 17.31 1.17
C HIS A 110 4.37 18.32 0.05
N ARG A 111 4.62 17.86 -1.18
CA ARG A 111 4.97 18.70 -2.33
C ARG A 111 4.04 18.54 -3.52
N ALA A 112 3.01 17.70 -3.40
CA ALA A 112 2.07 17.38 -4.49
C ALA A 112 2.78 16.86 -5.75
N THR A 113 3.94 16.22 -5.59
CA THR A 113 4.65 15.58 -6.70
C THR A 113 3.91 14.31 -7.09
N LEU A 114 3.16 14.37 -8.19
CA LEU A 114 2.39 13.24 -8.70
C LEU A 114 3.30 12.21 -9.36
N LEU A 115 3.01 10.93 -9.11
CA LEU A 115 3.64 9.80 -9.78
C LEU A 115 2.80 9.37 -10.98
N ASP A 116 3.48 8.84 -12.00
CA ASP A 116 2.84 8.09 -13.08
C ASP A 116 2.29 6.75 -12.57
N ARG A 117 1.37 6.16 -13.33
CA ARG A 117 0.73 4.90 -12.99
C ARG A 117 1.72 3.75 -12.83
N GLU A 118 2.72 3.65 -13.70
CA GLU A 118 3.66 2.54 -13.71
C GLU A 118 4.46 2.49 -12.41
N LYS A 119 4.96 3.64 -11.94
CA LYS A 119 5.63 3.76 -10.66
C LYS A 119 4.71 3.46 -9.49
N CYS A 120 3.49 4.01 -9.49
CA CYS A 120 2.48 3.70 -8.46
C CYS A 120 2.28 2.18 -8.35
N PHE A 121 2.10 1.49 -9.48
CA PHE A 121 1.90 0.05 -9.52
C PHE A 121 3.12 -0.74 -9.10
N ALA A 122 4.33 -0.30 -9.47
CA ALA A 122 5.57 -0.94 -9.04
C ALA A 122 5.70 -0.92 -7.51
N PHE A 123 5.40 0.20 -6.86
CA PHE A 123 5.44 0.29 -5.40
C PHE A 123 4.33 -0.54 -4.72
N ILE A 124 3.10 -0.50 -5.26
CA ILE A 124 1.99 -1.32 -4.74
C ILE A 124 2.33 -2.81 -4.84
N ALA A 125 2.91 -3.25 -5.96
CA ALA A 125 3.32 -4.65 -6.17
C ALA A 125 4.46 -5.07 -5.23
N ALA A 126 5.40 -4.16 -4.94
CA ALA A 126 6.46 -4.41 -3.95
C ALA A 126 5.84 -4.63 -2.56
N ILE A 127 4.92 -3.77 -2.13
CA ILE A 127 4.19 -3.95 -0.85
C ILE A 127 3.40 -5.27 -0.85
N GLU A 128 2.72 -5.60 -1.95
CA GLU A 128 1.97 -6.87 -2.06
C GLU A 128 2.88 -8.09 -1.83
N THR A 129 4.08 -8.05 -2.39
CA THR A 129 5.08 -9.12 -2.27
C THR A 129 5.52 -9.30 -0.83
N GLU A 130 5.73 -8.19 -0.11
CA GLU A 130 6.07 -8.23 1.32
C GLU A 130 4.93 -8.79 2.17
N LEU A 131 3.70 -8.29 1.98
CA LEU A 131 2.54 -8.73 2.75
C LEU A 131 2.24 -10.22 2.55
N LYS A 132 2.45 -10.75 1.35
CA LYS A 132 2.38 -12.21 1.07
C LYS A 132 3.52 -12.97 1.75
N ALA A 133 4.75 -12.44 1.69
CA ALA A 133 5.90 -13.05 2.35
C ALA A 133 5.73 -13.17 3.88
N TRP A 134 4.96 -12.26 4.48
CA TRP A 134 4.65 -12.26 5.92
C TRP A 134 3.36 -13.02 6.26
N SER A 135 2.73 -13.67 5.28
CA SER A 135 1.45 -14.40 5.43
C SER A 135 0.37 -13.51 6.04
N ILE A 136 0.24 -12.29 5.53
CA ILE A 136 -0.85 -11.35 5.85
C ILE A 136 -1.90 -11.40 4.74
N LEU A 137 -1.44 -11.53 3.49
CA LEU A 137 -2.26 -11.78 2.30
C LEU A 137 -2.14 -13.23 1.83
#